data_AF-A0A858CM31-F1
#
_entry.id   AF-A0A858CM31-F1
#
_cell.length_a   1.000
_cell.length_b   1.000
_cell.length_c   1.000
_cell.angle_alpha   90.00
_cell.angle_beta   90.00
_cell.angle_gamma   90.00
#
_symmetry.space_group_name_H-M   'P 1'
#
loop_
_entity.id
_entity.type
_entity.pdbx_description
1 polymer ?
#
loop_
_entity_poly.entity_id
_entity_poly.type
_entity_poly.pdbx_seq_one_letter_code
_entity_poly.pdbx_strand_id
1 'polypeptide(L)'
;MSDTYLESTISRFPAFADVIAELYRDDPNVRSVCQEKQEKEVADVARSHWEDMPDRATEYGQILECLENEFLDTVSKGSGSGPPQSAPNALHNLKE
;
A
#
# COMPACT_ATOMS: atom_id res chain seq x y z
N MET A 1 -16.19 -2.82 -3.43
CA MET A 1 -15.08 -1.85 -3.59
C MET A 1 -15.24 -1.31 -4.99
N SER A 2 -15.44 -0.01 -5.14
CA SER A 2 -15.69 0.62 -6.45
C SER A 2 -14.37 0.80 -7.19
N ASP A 3 -14.29 0.32 -8.44
CA ASP A 3 -13.14 0.53 -9.33
C ASP A 3 -13.07 2.01 -9.75
N THR A 4 -12.39 2.83 -8.95
CA THR A 4 -12.38 4.29 -9.10
C THR A 4 -11.80 4.74 -10.44
N TYR A 5 -10.82 4.01 -10.97
CA TYR A 5 -10.24 4.30 -12.26
C TYR A 5 -11.18 3.98 -13.44
N LEU A 6 -11.92 2.86 -13.36
CA LEU A 6 -12.91 2.48 -14.36
C LEU A 6 -14.04 3.52 -14.42
N GLU A 7 -14.60 3.85 -13.26
CA GLU A 7 -15.65 4.88 -13.11
C GLU A 7 -15.18 6.25 -13.64
N SER A 8 -13.95 6.66 -13.30
CA SER A 8 -13.36 7.90 -13.82
C SER A 8 -13.20 7.89 -15.34
N THR A 9 -12.80 6.74 -15.91
CA THR A 9 -12.64 6.58 -17.36
C THR A 9 -14.00 6.62 -18.08
N ILE A 10 -15.01 5.95 -17.55
CA ILE A 10 -16.39 5.98 -18.06
C ILE A 10 -16.96 7.41 -17.99
N SER A 11 -16.78 8.10 -16.87
CA SER A 11 -17.23 9.49 -16.69
C SER A 11 -16.56 10.45 -17.68
N ARG A 12 -15.28 10.22 -18.02
CA ARG A 12 -14.54 11.02 -19.01
C ARG A 12 -14.96 10.73 -20.44
N PHE A 13 -15.42 9.50 -20.72
CA PHE A 13 -15.81 9.03 -22.04
C PHE A 13 -17.19 8.35 -22.03
N PRO A 14 -18.27 9.09 -21.69
CA PRO A 14 -19.59 8.49 -21.46
C PRO A 14 -20.18 7.85 -22.72
N ALA A 15 -19.83 8.37 -23.90
CA ALA A 15 -20.25 7.78 -25.18
C ALA A 15 -19.69 6.36 -25.42
N PHE A 16 -18.68 5.94 -24.67
CA PHE A 16 -18.03 4.63 -24.78
C PHE A 16 -18.21 3.79 -23.51
N ALA A 17 -19.11 4.18 -22.61
CA ALA A 17 -19.30 3.52 -21.31
C ALA A 17 -19.48 2.01 -21.43
N ASP A 18 -20.36 1.57 -22.35
CA ASP A 18 -20.66 0.16 -22.56
C ASP A 18 -19.44 -0.62 -23.05
N VAL A 19 -18.69 -0.06 -24.01
CA VAL A 19 -17.48 -0.67 -24.58
C VAL A 19 -16.37 -0.75 -23.54
N ILE A 20 -16.19 0.29 -22.72
CA ILE A 20 -15.20 0.31 -21.65
C ILE A 20 -15.53 -0.74 -20.58
N ALA A 21 -16.80 -0.85 -20.20
CA ALA A 21 -17.26 -1.84 -19.23
C ALA A 21 -17.13 -3.29 -19.75
N GLU A 22 -17.40 -3.51 -21.05
CA GLU A 22 -17.22 -4.79 -21.72
C GLU A 22 -15.75 -5.19 -21.77
N LEU A 23 -14.87 -4.29 -22.22
CA LEU A 23 -13.42 -4.53 -22.23
C LEU A 23 -12.87 -4.82 -20.84
N TYR A 24 -13.33 -4.09 -19.82
CA TYR A 24 -12.93 -4.34 -18.44
C TYR A 24 -13.40 -5.71 -17.94
N ARG A 25 -14.58 -6.19 -18.34
CA ARG A 25 -15.08 -7.51 -17.92
C ARG A 25 -14.29 -8.64 -18.59
N ASP A 26 -14.06 -8.50 -19.89
CA ASP A 26 -13.70 -9.62 -20.75
C ASP A 26 -12.19 -9.72 -20.99
N ASP A 27 -11.45 -8.60 -20.92
CA ASP A 27 -10.01 -8.58 -21.09
C ASP A 27 -9.26 -8.49 -19.74
N PRO A 28 -8.54 -9.55 -19.31
CA PRO A 28 -7.75 -9.51 -18.09
C PRO A 28 -6.60 -8.50 -18.12
N ASN A 29 -6.06 -8.16 -19.29
CA ASN A 29 -5.03 -7.13 -19.40
C ASN A 29 -5.61 -5.74 -19.11
N VAL A 30 -6.82 -5.46 -19.58
CA VAL A 30 -7.51 -4.20 -19.29
C VAL A 30 -7.77 -4.05 -17.80
N ARG A 31 -8.18 -5.13 -17.11
CA ARG A 31 -8.33 -5.13 -15.64
C ARG A 31 -7.02 -4.84 -14.93
N SER A 32 -5.96 -5.56 -15.32
CA SER A 32 -4.63 -5.37 -14.75
C SER A 32 -4.16 -3.92 -14.87
N VAL A 33 -4.31 -3.32 -16.06
CA VAL A 33 -3.95 -1.92 -16.30
C VAL A 33 -4.80 -0.97 -15.46
N CYS A 34 -6.11 -1.20 -15.36
CA CYS A 34 -6.98 -0.35 -14.51
C CYS A 34 -6.58 -0.41 -13.04
N GLN A 35 -6.22 -1.60 -12.55
CA GLN A 35 -5.78 -1.80 -11.17
C GLN A 35 -4.40 -1.15 -10.92
N GLU A 36 -3.44 -1.32 -11.81
CA GLU A 36 -2.12 -0.67 -11.74
C GLU A 36 -2.25 0.86 -11.70
N LYS A 37 -3.15 1.42 -12.53
CA LYS A 37 -3.40 2.86 -12.56
C LYS A 37 -4.02 3.36 -11.25
N GLN A 38 -4.94 2.58 -10.68
CA GLN A 38 -5.54 2.90 -9.38
C GLN A 38 -4.51 2.87 -8.25
N GLU A 39 -3.66 1.84 -8.21
CA GLU A 39 -2.58 1.73 -7.22
C GLU A 39 -1.60 2.89 -7.31
N LYS A 40 -1.24 3.28 -8.54
CA LYS A 40 -0.37 4.43 -8.78
C LYS A 40 -1.02 5.74 -8.30
N GLU A 41 -2.30 5.96 -8.57
CA GLU A 41 -3.02 7.16 -8.12
C GLU A 41 -3.05 7.24 -6.59
N VAL A 42 -3.31 6.12 -5.90
CA VAL A 42 -3.25 6.06 -4.43
C VAL A 42 -1.85 6.35 -3.92
N ALA A 43 -0.81 5.80 -4.55
CA ALA A 43 0.57 6.04 -4.18
C ALA A 43 1.00 7.51 -4.40
N ASP A 44 0.54 8.13 -5.49
CA ASP A 44 0.83 9.53 -5.78
C ASP A 44 0.11 10.47 -4.80
N VAL A 45 -1.13 10.16 -4.41
CA VAL A 45 -1.85 10.89 -3.34
C VAL A 45 -1.16 10.74 -1.99
N ALA A 46 -0.73 9.52 -1.63
CA ALA A 46 0.02 9.28 -0.40
C ALA A 46 1.35 10.04 -0.40
N ARG A 47 2.06 10.06 -1.53
CA ARG A 47 3.33 10.79 -1.67
C ARG A 47 3.12 12.30 -1.52
N SER A 48 2.11 12.87 -2.18
CA SER A 48 1.76 14.28 -2.03
C SER A 48 1.38 14.63 -0.60
N HIS A 49 0.66 13.73 0.10
CA HIS A 49 0.33 13.91 1.51
C HIS A 49 1.58 13.88 2.41
N TRP A 50 2.60 13.10 2.06
CA TRP A 50 3.85 13.01 2.80
C TRP A 50 4.82 14.15 2.52
N GLU A 51 4.77 14.78 1.34
CA GLU A 51 5.55 15.97 1.03
C GLU A 51 5.25 17.13 2.00
N ASP A 52 3.99 17.23 2.47
CA ASP A 52 3.56 18.24 3.44
C ASP A 52 3.82 17.84 4.92
N MET A 53 4.37 16.65 5.18
CA MET A 53 4.62 16.13 6.53
C MET A 53 6.04 15.52 6.68
N PRO A 54 7.10 16.33 6.60
CA PRO A 54 8.50 15.85 6.65
C PRO A 54 8.83 15.11 7.96
N ASP A 55 8.23 15.53 9.07
CA ASP A 55 8.42 14.87 10.38
C ASP A 55 7.83 13.45 10.40
N ARG A 56 6.69 13.24 9.72
CA ARG A 56 6.06 11.92 9.56
C ARG A 56 6.83 11.03 8.60
N ALA A 57 7.40 11.58 7.53
CA ALA A 57 8.24 10.81 6.61
C ALA A 57 9.46 10.22 7.33
N THR A 58 10.04 10.96 8.27
CA THR A 58 11.13 10.49 9.13
C THR A 58 10.67 9.40 10.08
N GLU A 59 9.51 9.57 10.72
CA GLU A 59 8.89 8.57 11.59
C GLU A 59 8.58 7.26 10.83
N TYR A 60 7.99 7.35 9.64
CA TYR A 60 7.71 6.19 8.80
C TYR A 60 8.99 5.49 8.32
N GLY A 61 10.05 6.25 8.01
CA GLY A 61 11.36 5.67 7.69
C GLY A 61 11.92 4.82 8.84
N GLN A 62 11.82 5.32 10.08
CA GLN A 62 12.25 4.57 11.27
C GLN A 62 11.40 3.32 11.49
N ILE A 63 10.08 3.41 11.31
CA ILE A 63 9.18 2.25 11.42
C ILE A 63 9.52 1.19 10.36
N LEU A 64 9.79 1.61 9.12
CA LEU A 64 10.16 0.69 8.04
C LEU A 64 11.48 -0.03 8.35
N GLU A 65 12.49 0.70 8.82
CA GLU A 65 13.78 0.13 9.25
C GLU A 65 13.61 -0.86 10.42
N CYS A 66 12.74 -0.57 11.39
CA CYS A 66 12.42 -1.51 12.46
C CYS A 66 11.76 -2.79 11.92
N LEU A 67 10.80 -2.68 11.00
CA LEU A 67 10.11 -3.82 10.40
C LEU A 67 11.05 -4.68 9.53
N GLU A 68 11.94 -4.06 8.76
CA GLU A 68 12.95 -4.77 7.96
C GLU A 68 13.93 -5.53 8.84
N ASN A 69 14.38 -4.92 9.93
CA ASN A 69 15.25 -5.59 10.90
C ASN A 69 14.53 -6.74 11.62
N GLU A 70 13.26 -6.58 11.99
CA GLU A 70 12.46 -7.65 12.60
C GLU A 70 12.23 -8.81 11.62
N PHE A 71 11.97 -8.50 10.33
CA PHE A 71 11.87 -9.51 9.28
C PHE A 71 13.18 -10.26 9.08
N LEU A 72 14.31 -9.55 9.04
CA LEU A 72 15.64 -10.16 8.93
C LEU A 72 15.97 -11.02 10.14
N ASP A 73 15.61 -10.60 11.36
CA ASP A 73 15.81 -11.37 12.58
C ASP A 73 14.93 -12.63 12.60
N THR A 74 13.67 -12.54 12.15
CA THR A 74 12.78 -13.71 12.05
C THR A 74 13.22 -14.70 10.98
N VAL A 75 13.67 -14.23 9.81
CA VAL A 75 14.24 -15.10 8.76
C VAL A 75 15.56 -15.72 9.20
N SER A 76 16.41 -14.96 9.91
CA SER A 76 17.68 -15.46 10.45
C SER A 76 17.48 -16.46 11.59
N LYS A 77 16.49 -16.23 12.46
CA LYS A 77 16.10 -17.16 13.54
C LYS A 77 15.35 -18.39 13.04
N GLY A 78 14.69 -18.33 11.88
CA GLY A 78 14.09 -19.49 11.21
C GLY A 78 15.10 -20.58 10.81
N SER A 79 16.41 -20.30 10.90
CA SER A 79 17.49 -21.28 10.69
C SER A 79 18.03 -21.90 11.99
N GLY A 80 17.50 -21.56 13.18
CA GLY A 80 18.00 -22.05 14.47
C GLY A 80 16.90 -22.17 15.53
N SER A 81 16.49 -23.40 15.81
CA SER A 81 15.61 -23.84 16.91
C SER A 81 15.89 -23.15 18.26
N GLY A 82 14.90 -22.45 18.84
CA GLY A 82 14.89 -22.00 20.24
C GLY A 82 13.57 -21.31 20.64
N PRO A 83 12.98 -21.58 21.82
CA PRO A 83 11.62 -21.13 22.17
C PRO A 83 11.52 -19.62 22.45
N PRO A 84 10.34 -19.02 22.28
CA PRO A 84 10.15 -17.57 22.35
C PRO A 84 10.36 -17.07 23.79
N GLN A 85 11.33 -16.18 23.99
CA GLN A 85 11.39 -15.37 25.21
C GLN A 85 10.54 -14.12 25.03
N SER A 86 9.59 -13.98 25.96
CA SER A 86 8.60 -12.91 26.07
C SER A 86 9.19 -11.51 25.88
N ALA A 87 8.51 -10.72 25.05
CA ALA A 87 8.77 -9.31 24.80
C ALA A 87 8.76 -8.45 26.08
N PRO A 88 9.68 -7.49 26.25
CA PRO A 88 9.49 -6.38 27.15
C PRO A 88 8.86 -5.18 26.41
N ASN A 89 7.69 -4.78 26.90
CA ASN A 89 6.98 -3.50 26.70
C ASN A 89 7.75 -2.37 25.99
N ALA A 90 7.38 -2.06 24.75
CA ALA A 90 7.81 -0.85 24.03
C ALA A 90 6.63 0.09 23.67
N LEU A 91 5.55 0.09 24.44
CA LEU A 91 4.41 1.00 24.25
C LEU A 91 4.06 1.84 25.50
N HIS A 92 5.06 2.13 26.33
CA HIS A 92 4.86 3.04 27.46
C HIS A 92 5.91 4.15 27.38
N ASN A 93 5.63 5.19 26.58
CA ASN A 93 6.08 6.58 26.79
C ASN A 93 5.59 7.47 25.64
N LEU A 94 4.27 7.54 25.46
CA LEU A 94 3.60 8.58 24.66
C LEU A 94 2.55 9.26 25.54
N LYS A 95 3.02 9.83 26.66
CA LYS A 95 2.34 10.89 27.41
C LYS A 95 3.34 11.50 28.40
N GLU A 96 3.91 12.64 28.05
CA GLU A 96 3.69 13.96 28.67
C GLU A 96 4.53 15.02 27.95
#